data_AF-A0A7V3YC52-F1
#
_entry.id   AF-A0A7V3YC52-F1
#
_cell.length_a   1.000
_cell.length_b   1.000
_cell.length_c   1.000
_cell.angle_alpha   90.00
_cell.angle_beta   90.00
_cell.angle_gamma   90.00
#
_symmetry.space_group_name_H-M   'P 1'
#
loop_
_entity.id
_entity.type
_entity.pdbx_description
1 polymer ?
#
loop_
_entity_poly.entity_id
_entity_poly.type
_entity_poly.pdbx_seq_one_letter_code
_entity_poly.pdbx_strand_id
1 'polypeptide(L)'
;MFTFREEDFQKIEKALDGTFKVEGQCRRMVLDNPKEKRRLSLEIYPDIPIGKKRGNLISVYTIASHLQLHFCSAYVTSEMLGEVTFISQADGKISGLIVEKGAGCSLFANVDPSLLSGDFTKFAPEVMLSGIALSLAEGILPLKK
;
A
#
# COMPACT_ATOMS: atom_id res chain seq x y z
N MET A 1 -1.31 -15.94 5.28
CA MET A 1 -2.05 -14.67 5.25
C MET A 1 -1.31 -13.70 6.15
N PHE A 2 -0.96 -12.51 5.66
CA PHE A 2 -0.19 -11.54 6.43
C PHE A 2 -1.05 -10.90 7.51
N THR A 3 -0.48 -10.73 8.70
CA THR A 3 -1.16 -10.16 9.87
C THR A 3 -0.29 -9.05 10.41
N PHE A 4 -0.84 -7.84 10.47
CA PHE A 4 -0.15 -6.68 11.04
C PHE A 4 0.05 -6.87 12.54
N ARG A 5 1.30 -6.71 12.99
CA ARG A 5 1.71 -6.69 14.39
C ARG A 5 2.04 -5.26 14.82
N GLU A 6 2.19 -5.04 16.11
CA GLU A 6 2.52 -3.71 16.64
C GLU A 6 3.81 -3.13 16.06
N GLU A 7 4.83 -3.97 15.85
CA GLU A 7 6.09 -3.61 15.20
C GLU A 7 5.90 -3.12 13.75
N ASP A 8 4.88 -3.63 13.05
CA ASP A 8 4.58 -3.20 11.68
C ASP A 8 4.00 -1.78 11.67
N PHE A 9 3.10 -1.48 12.61
CA PHE A 9 2.56 -0.13 12.77
C PHE A 9 3.67 0.88 13.09
N GLN A 10 4.60 0.53 13.98
CA GLN A 10 5.75 1.38 14.32
C GLN A 10 6.64 1.69 13.11
N LYS A 11 6.88 0.70 12.24
CA LYS A 11 7.64 0.91 10.99
C LYS A 11 6.92 1.84 10.03
N ILE A 12 5.60 1.66 9.87
CA ILE A 12 4.77 2.50 9.01
C ILE A 12 4.71 3.93 9.54
N GLU A 13 4.54 4.11 10.85
CA GLU A 13 4.58 5.41 11.52
C GLU A 13 5.88 6.15 11.24
N LYS A 14 7.01 5.46 11.39
CA LYS A 14 8.33 6.03 11.14
C LYS A 14 8.51 6.46 9.68
N ALA A 15 8.03 5.66 8.72
CA ALA A 15 8.15 5.98 7.30
C ALA A 15 7.24 7.13 6.86
N LEU A 16 6.03 7.22 7.42
CA LEU A 16 5.05 8.25 7.06
C LEU A 16 5.13 9.52 7.92
N ASP A 17 6.00 9.54 8.93
CA ASP A 17 6.10 10.61 9.92
C ASP A 17 4.71 10.94 10.54
N GLY A 18 4.02 9.89 10.95
CA GLY A 18 2.65 9.96 11.47
C GLY A 18 2.43 9.03 12.66
N THR A 19 1.24 9.06 13.24
CA THR A 19 0.89 8.21 14.39
C THR A 19 -0.47 7.56 14.18
N PHE A 20 -0.55 6.25 14.41
CA PHE A 20 -1.80 5.51 14.45
C PHE A 20 -2.52 5.73 15.77
N LYS A 21 -3.84 5.85 15.66
CA LYS A 21 -4.78 5.78 16.77
C LYS A 21 -5.67 4.56 16.59
N VAL A 22 -6.13 4.00 17.69
CA VAL A 22 -7.09 2.89 17.65
C VAL A 22 -8.49 3.50 17.48
N GLU A 23 -9.19 3.12 16.42
CA GLU A 23 -10.58 3.53 16.18
C GLU A 23 -11.42 2.29 15.84
N GLY A 24 -12.27 1.86 16.78
CA GLY A 24 -13.09 0.66 16.61
C GLY A 24 -12.25 -0.59 16.33
N GLN A 25 -12.33 -1.10 15.09
CA GLN A 25 -11.62 -2.31 14.66
C GLN A 25 -10.39 -2.02 13.78
N CYS A 26 -10.01 -0.75 13.60
CA CYS A 26 -8.86 -0.36 12.80
C CYS A 26 -7.82 0.44 13.59
N ARG A 27 -6.62 0.50 13.01
CA ARG A 27 -5.60 1.51 13.31
C ARG A 27 -5.73 2.60 12.26
N ARG A 28 -6.00 3.83 12.70
CA ARG A 28 -6.20 4.99 11.83
C ARG A 28 -5.08 6.02 12.00
N MET A 29 -4.51 6.45 10.90
CA MET A 29 -3.57 7.56 10.82
C MET A 29 -4.15 8.65 9.91
N VAL A 30 -3.93 9.91 10.27
CA VAL A 30 -4.29 11.05 9.42
C VAL A 30 -3.00 11.74 9.01
N LEU A 31 -2.81 11.89 7.70
CA LEU A 31 -1.71 12.66 7.12
C LEU A 31 -2.28 13.95 6.53
N ASP A 32 -1.62 15.06 6.82
CA ASP A 32 -2.05 16.39 6.39
C ASP A 32 -0.86 17.13 5.78
N ASN A 33 -1.07 17.71 4.61
CA ASN A 33 -0.11 18.53 3.89
C ASN A 33 -0.80 19.85 3.50
N PRO A 34 -0.80 20.85 4.41
CA PRO A 34 -1.46 22.12 4.17
C PRO A 34 -0.88 22.90 3.00
N LYS A 35 0.42 22.74 2.71
CA LYS A 35 1.12 23.44 1.62
C LYS A 35 0.54 23.06 0.26
N GLU A 36 0.32 21.77 0.03
CA GLU A 36 -0.26 21.25 -1.21
C GLU A 36 -1.78 21.08 -1.14
N LYS A 37 -2.41 21.49 -0.02
CA LYS A 37 -3.84 21.31 0.28
C LYS A 37 -4.31 19.85 0.16
N ARG A 38 -3.46 18.92 0.58
CA ARG A 38 -3.77 17.48 0.58
C ARG A 38 -3.97 16.99 2.00
N ARG A 39 -4.93 16.08 2.17
CA ARG A 39 -5.16 15.39 3.42
C ARG A 39 -5.70 14.00 3.11
N LEU A 40 -5.23 13.00 3.84
CA LEU A 40 -5.77 11.65 3.76
C LEU A 40 -5.90 11.00 5.14
N SER A 41 -6.83 10.06 5.24
CA SER A 41 -6.90 9.11 6.35
C SER A 41 -6.49 7.73 5.85
N LEU A 42 -5.50 7.12 6.49
CA LEU A 42 -5.11 5.74 6.29
C LEU A 42 -5.72 4.90 7.42
N GLU A 43 -6.50 3.89 7.06
CA GLU A 43 -7.06 2.91 7.99
C GLU A 43 -6.57 1.52 7.65
N ILE A 44 -6.03 0.83 8.65
CA ILE A 44 -5.60 -0.56 8.54
C ILE A 44 -6.49 -1.39 9.47
N TYR A 45 -7.31 -2.23 8.87
CA TYR A 45 -8.12 -3.24 9.55
C TYR A 45 -7.32 -4.55 9.56
N PRO A 46 -6.80 -5.02 10.70
CA PRO A 46 -5.93 -6.20 10.72
C PRO A 46 -6.68 -7.50 10.43
N ASP A 47 -7.94 -7.59 10.84
CA ASP A 47 -8.78 -8.78 10.62
C ASP A 47 -10.29 -8.43 10.70
N ILE A 48 -10.95 -8.38 9.54
CA ILE A 48 -12.38 -8.10 9.41
C ILE A 48 -13.06 -9.11 8.46
N PRO A 49 -14.39 -9.28 8.55
CA PRO A 49 -15.15 -10.01 7.54
C PRO A 49 -15.09 -9.30 6.17
N ILE A 50 -14.65 -10.03 5.14
CA ILE A 50 -14.64 -9.58 3.73
C ILE A 50 -15.37 -10.65 2.90
N GLY A 51 -16.67 -10.42 2.66
CA GLY A 51 -17.53 -11.39 2.00
C GLY A 51 -17.61 -12.71 2.79
N LYS A 52 -17.21 -13.82 2.17
CA LYS A 52 -17.20 -15.16 2.79
C LYS A 52 -15.91 -15.49 3.55
N LYS A 53 -14.92 -14.60 3.52
CA LYS A 53 -13.59 -14.81 4.13
C LYS A 53 -13.36 -13.76 5.21
N ARG A 54 -12.37 -13.99 6.07
CA ARG A 54 -11.80 -12.95 6.94
C ARG A 54 -10.45 -12.53 6.39
N GLY A 55 -10.13 -11.25 6.54
CA GLY A 55 -9.06 -10.59 5.80
C GLY A 55 -8.58 -9.33 6.51
N ASN A 56 -7.35 -8.91 6.19
CA ASN A 56 -6.97 -7.52 6.45
C ASN A 56 -7.48 -6.63 5.30
N LEU A 57 -7.65 -5.34 5.59
CA LEU A 57 -8.09 -4.33 4.63
C LEU A 57 -7.32 -3.03 4.89
N ILE A 58 -6.72 -2.49 3.83
CA ILE A 58 -6.14 -1.15 3.83
C ILE A 58 -7.11 -0.23 3.14
N SER A 59 -7.54 0.84 3.81
CA SER A 59 -8.41 1.86 3.25
C SER A 59 -7.75 3.23 3.32
N VAL A 60 -7.79 3.97 2.23
CA VAL A 60 -7.30 5.35 2.15
C VAL A 60 -8.45 6.24 1.71
N TYR A 61 -8.75 7.23 2.55
CA TYR A 61 -9.77 8.24 2.28
C TYR A 61 -9.07 9.55 1.99
N THR A 62 -9.28 10.10 0.81
CA THR A 62 -8.85 11.46 0.45
C THR A 62 -10.08 12.35 0.30
N ILE A 63 -9.87 13.61 -0.06
CA ILE A 63 -10.96 14.54 -0.37
C ILE A 63 -11.77 14.08 -1.60
N ALA A 64 -11.12 13.42 -2.56
CA ALA A 64 -11.72 13.11 -3.87
C ALA A 64 -11.86 11.62 -4.17
N SER A 65 -11.30 10.75 -3.33
CA SER A 65 -11.26 9.31 -3.60
C SER A 65 -11.30 8.47 -2.33
N HIS A 66 -11.82 7.25 -2.49
CA HIS A 66 -11.75 6.19 -1.51
C HIS A 66 -11.08 4.99 -2.18
N LEU A 67 -9.92 4.59 -1.68
CA LEU A 67 -9.11 3.51 -2.23
C LEU A 67 -9.04 2.37 -1.22
N GLN A 68 -9.17 1.14 -1.70
CA GLN A 68 -9.13 -0.05 -0.85
C GLN A 68 -8.23 -1.13 -1.45
N LEU A 69 -7.38 -1.71 -0.60
CA LEU A 69 -6.59 -2.90 -0.91
C LEU A 69 -7.00 -4.03 0.04
N HIS A 70 -7.68 -5.02 -0.52
CA HIS A 70 -8.17 -6.19 0.21
C HIS A 70 -7.07 -7.25 0.30
N PHE A 71 -7.03 -7.97 1.41
CA PHE A 71 -6.13 -9.13 1.59
C PHE A 71 -4.66 -8.80 1.29
N CYS A 72 -4.18 -7.67 1.83
CA CYS A 72 -2.78 -7.27 1.81
C CYS A 72 -1.91 -8.46 2.27
N SER A 73 -1.00 -8.88 1.39
CA SER A 73 -0.11 -10.02 1.57
C SER A 73 1.27 -9.61 2.08
N ALA A 74 1.69 -8.36 1.86
CA ALA A 74 2.94 -7.81 2.36
C ALA A 74 2.94 -6.28 2.27
N TYR A 75 3.93 -5.62 2.87
CA TYR A 75 4.16 -4.19 2.72
C TYR A 75 5.66 -3.88 2.72
N VAL A 76 6.04 -2.76 2.12
CA VAL A 76 7.40 -2.19 2.18
C VAL A 76 7.32 -0.75 2.65
N THR A 77 8.27 -0.36 3.48
CA THR A 77 8.43 1.03 3.94
C THR A 77 9.72 1.61 3.37
N SER A 78 9.69 2.86 2.92
CA SER A 78 10.88 3.61 2.54
C SER A 78 10.93 4.92 3.32
N GLU A 79 11.77 4.99 4.37
CA GLU A 79 11.96 6.23 5.14
C GLU A 79 12.61 7.34 4.30
N MET A 80 13.46 6.97 3.35
CA MET A 80 14.12 7.92 2.44
C MET A 80 13.12 8.63 1.54
N LEU A 81 12.17 7.89 0.98
CA LEU A 81 11.09 8.45 0.14
C LEU A 81 9.93 8.98 0.99
N GLY A 82 9.79 8.50 2.23
CA GLY A 82 8.69 8.83 3.11
C GLY A 82 7.39 8.17 2.70
N GLU A 83 7.44 6.89 2.29
CA GLU A 83 6.28 6.18 1.74
C GLU A 83 6.16 4.75 2.26
N VAL A 84 4.94 4.21 2.13
CA VAL A 84 4.63 2.80 2.39
C VAL A 84 3.85 2.24 1.21
N THR A 85 4.30 1.10 0.72
CA THR A 85 3.69 0.35 -0.37
C THR A 85 3.07 -0.93 0.18
N PHE A 86 1.74 -0.96 0.26
CA PHE A 86 0.97 -2.15 0.61
C PHE A 86 0.72 -2.98 -0.65
N ILE A 87 0.86 -4.31 -0.55
CA ILE A 87 0.77 -5.20 -1.70
C ILE A 87 -0.21 -6.33 -1.42
N SER A 88 -1.05 -6.63 -2.41
CA SER A 88 -1.89 -7.82 -2.45
C SER A 88 -1.54 -8.64 -3.69
N GLN A 89 -1.52 -9.95 -3.55
CA GLN A 89 -1.38 -10.90 -4.65
C GLN A 89 -2.60 -11.83 -4.69
N ALA A 90 -3.29 -11.86 -5.82
CA ALA A 90 -4.44 -12.73 -6.06
C ALA A 90 -4.45 -13.18 -7.52
N ASP A 91 -4.73 -14.47 -7.75
CA ASP A 91 -4.91 -15.05 -9.09
C ASP A 91 -3.78 -14.75 -10.09
N GLY A 92 -2.52 -14.74 -9.60
CA GLY A 92 -1.34 -14.45 -10.43
C GLY A 92 -1.15 -12.98 -10.77
N LYS A 93 -1.92 -12.08 -10.15
CA LYS A 93 -1.85 -10.63 -10.35
C LYS A 93 -1.45 -9.93 -9.06
N ILE A 94 -0.85 -8.76 -9.22
CA ILE A 94 -0.41 -7.90 -8.11
C ILE A 94 -1.25 -6.64 -8.09
N SER A 95 -1.59 -6.17 -6.90
CA SER A 95 -2.11 -4.83 -6.70
C SER A 95 -1.29 -4.16 -5.60
N GLY A 96 -1.01 -2.87 -5.76
CA GLY A 96 -0.24 -2.10 -4.81
C GLY A 96 -0.91 -0.77 -4.50
N LEU A 97 -1.00 -0.45 -3.21
CA LEU A 97 -1.49 0.82 -2.69
C LEU A 97 -0.33 1.52 -1.99
N ILE A 98 0.07 2.66 -2.54
CA ILE A 98 1.17 3.48 -2.02
C ILE A 98 0.57 4.64 -1.24
N VAL A 99 1.13 4.93 -0.07
CA VAL A 99 0.80 6.10 0.76
C VAL A 99 2.08 6.83 1.07
N GLU A 100 2.08 8.15 0.92
CA GLU A 100 3.23 9.02 1.12
C GLU A 100 2.99 9.96 2.31
N LYS A 101 4.05 10.30 3.06
CA LYS A 101 4.03 11.25 4.18
C LYS A 101 3.39 12.60 3.82
N GLY A 102 3.53 13.01 2.55
CA GLY A 102 2.96 14.24 2.00
C GLY A 102 1.45 14.19 1.72
N ALA A 103 0.73 13.22 2.30
CA ALA A 103 -0.68 12.92 2.04
C ALA A 103 -0.97 12.61 0.55
N GLY A 104 0.00 12.00 -0.13
CA GLY A 104 -0.16 11.41 -1.46
C GLY A 104 -0.56 9.95 -1.38
N CYS A 105 -1.28 9.45 -2.39
CA CYS A 105 -1.54 8.02 -2.53
C CYS A 105 -1.76 7.62 -3.98
N SER A 106 -1.37 6.39 -4.33
CA SER A 106 -1.58 5.81 -5.65
C SER A 106 -2.01 4.36 -5.53
N LEU A 107 -2.97 3.92 -6.35
CA LEU A 107 -3.40 2.53 -6.43
C LEU A 107 -3.11 1.98 -7.83
N PHE A 108 -2.33 0.91 -7.89
CA PHE A 108 -2.13 0.10 -9.07
C PHE A 108 -2.82 -1.23 -8.86
N ALA A 109 -3.72 -1.62 -9.77
CA ALA A 109 -4.50 -2.84 -9.64
C ALA A 109 -4.29 -3.74 -10.86
N ASN A 110 -4.41 -5.06 -10.66
CA ASN A 110 -4.34 -6.06 -11.72
C ASN A 110 -3.01 -6.02 -12.53
N VAL A 111 -1.93 -5.66 -11.87
CA VAL A 111 -0.59 -5.56 -12.46
C VAL A 111 -0.05 -6.95 -12.75
N ASP A 112 0.53 -7.12 -13.93
CA ASP A 112 1.22 -8.35 -14.29
C ASP A 112 2.57 -8.45 -13.54
N PRO A 113 2.85 -9.54 -12.80
CA PRO A 113 4.10 -9.69 -12.06
C PRO A 113 5.36 -9.54 -12.90
N SER A 114 5.30 -9.89 -14.19
CA SER A 114 6.45 -9.76 -15.12
C SER A 114 6.91 -8.31 -15.32
N LEU A 115 6.07 -7.32 -14.97
CA LEU A 115 6.40 -5.90 -15.05
C LEU A 115 7.31 -5.43 -13.90
N LEU A 116 7.46 -6.20 -12.83
CA LEU A 116 8.28 -5.82 -11.67
C LEU A 116 9.76 -6.17 -11.87
N SER A 117 10.05 -7.21 -12.65
CA SER A 117 11.39 -7.80 -12.85
C SER A 117 11.93 -7.61 -14.28
N GLY A 118 11.27 -6.79 -15.09
CA GLY A 118 11.59 -6.60 -16.50
C GLY A 118 12.57 -5.45 -16.74
N ASP A 119 13.18 -5.44 -17.93
CA ASP A 119 13.92 -4.28 -18.43
C ASP A 119 12.92 -3.16 -18.74
N PHE A 120 12.77 -2.21 -17.80
CA PHE A 120 11.81 -1.11 -17.89
C PHE A 120 11.97 -0.27 -19.16
N THR A 121 13.16 -0.25 -19.78
CA THR A 121 13.40 0.47 -21.04
C THR A 121 12.65 -0.12 -22.23
N LYS A 122 12.14 -1.35 -22.10
CA LYS A 122 11.35 -2.04 -23.13
C LYS A 122 9.84 -1.88 -22.94
N PHE A 123 9.41 -1.27 -21.84
CA PHE A 123 7.99 -1.04 -21.59
C PHE A 123 7.53 0.26 -22.25
N ALA A 124 6.28 0.26 -22.73
CA ALA A 124 5.62 1.48 -23.10
C ALA A 124 5.54 2.41 -21.87
N PRO A 125 5.78 3.74 -22.01
CA PRO A 125 5.79 4.67 -20.88
C PRO A 125 4.55 4.59 -19.98
N GLU A 126 3.39 4.27 -20.58
CA GLU A 126 2.10 4.13 -19.91
C GLU A 126 2.05 2.96 -18.91
N VAL A 127 2.83 1.91 -19.15
CA VAL A 127 2.87 0.67 -18.32
C VAL A 127 4.04 0.71 -17.33
N MET A 128 5.05 1.52 -17.64
CA MET A 128 6.29 1.61 -16.87
C MET A 128 6.05 2.08 -15.43
N LEU A 129 5.08 3.00 -15.21
CA LEU A 129 4.83 3.59 -13.90
C LEU A 129 4.48 2.55 -12.83
N SER A 130 3.60 1.59 -13.14
CA SER A 130 3.25 0.52 -12.19
C SER A 130 4.42 -0.41 -11.91
N GLY A 131 5.27 -0.68 -12.91
CA GLY A 131 6.45 -1.51 -12.74
C GLY A 131 7.47 -0.86 -11.81
N ILE A 132 7.77 0.43 -12.04
CA ILE A 132 8.69 1.20 -11.21
C ILE A 132 8.15 1.34 -9.79
N ALA A 133 6.89 1.77 -9.64
CA ALA A 133 6.29 2.04 -8.33
C ALA A 133 6.19 0.79 -7.45
N LEU A 134 6.01 -0.39 -8.07
CA LEU A 134 5.93 -1.66 -7.35
C LEU A 134 7.25 -2.45 -7.34
N SER A 135 8.32 -1.96 -7.97
CA SER A 135 9.62 -2.66 -8.00
C SER A 135 10.20 -2.92 -6.60
N LEU A 136 9.92 -2.04 -5.62
CA LEU A 136 10.30 -2.25 -4.22
C LEU A 136 9.71 -3.54 -3.62
N ALA A 137 8.62 -4.06 -4.19
CA ALA A 137 7.96 -5.29 -3.78
C ALA A 137 8.66 -6.57 -4.28
N GLU A 138 9.58 -6.49 -5.25
CA GLU A 138 10.15 -7.67 -5.91
C GLU A 138 10.84 -8.63 -4.91
N GLY A 139 11.58 -8.07 -3.95
CA GLY A 139 12.33 -8.85 -2.95
C GLY A 139 11.50 -9.45 -1.82
N ILE A 140 10.23 -9.08 -1.68
CA ILE A 140 9.35 -9.55 -0.60
C ILE A 140 8.23 -10.47 -1.09
N LEU A 141 8.00 -10.52 -2.41
CA LEU A 141 7.01 -11.42 -2.99
C LEU A 141 7.64 -12.78 -3.29
N PRO A 142 6.95 -13.89 -2.98
CA PRO A 142 7.34 -15.20 -3.49
C PRO A 142 7.06 -15.22 -5.00
N LEU A 143 7.96 -14.66 -5.81
CA LEU A 143 7.91 -14.82 -7.26
C LEU A 143 8.15 -16.30 -7.54
N LYS A 144 7.12 -17.01 -8.01
CA LYS A 144 7.31 -18.32 -8.62
C LYS A 144 8.17 -18.10 -9.87
N LYS A 145 9.42 -18.52 -9.80
CA LYS A 145 10.26 -18.77 -10.97
C LYS A 145 9.61 -19.81 -11.87
#